data_AF-A0A950KCN5-F1
#
_entry.id   AF-A0A950KCN5-F1
#
_cell.length_a   1.000
_cell.length_b   1.000
_cell.length_c   1.000
_cell.angle_alpha   90.00
_cell.angle_beta   90.00
_cell.angle_gamma   90.00
#
_symmetry.space_group_name_H-M   'P 1'
#
loop_
_entity.id
_entity.type
_entity.pdbx_description
1 polymer ?
#
loop_
_entity_poly.entity_id
_entity_poly.type
_entity_poly.pdbx_seq_one_letter_code
_entity_poly.pdbx_strand_id
1 'polypeptide(L)' 'MSNENAFVMARRLAKEEGILAGISSGANVHAAIEVAKRPENRGKFIVTVACSTGERYLSTALADEARAEVGG' A
#
# COMPACT_ATOMS: atom_id res chain seq x y z
N MET A 1 1.35 -9.23 -10.02
CA MET A 1 1.31 -7.91 -9.34
C MET A 1 2.43 -7.07 -9.93
N SER A 2 2.14 -5.83 -10.35
CA SER A 2 3.16 -4.89 -10.83
C SER A 2 3.69 -4.01 -9.68
N ASN A 3 4.85 -3.37 -9.89
CA ASN A 3 5.35 -2.35 -8.98
C ASN A 3 4.36 -1.19 -8.82
N GLU A 4 3.72 -0.78 -9.92
CA GLU A 4 2.71 0.29 -9.92
C GLU A 4 1.56 0.01 -8.96
N ASN A 5 1.03 -1.22 -8.95
CA ASN A 5 -0.04 -1.61 -8.04
C ASN A 5 0.39 -1.48 -6.56
N ALA A 6 1.65 -1.81 -6.24
CA ALA A 6 2.19 -1.69 -4.90
C ALA A 6 2.33 -0.23 -4.46
N PHE A 7 2.83 0.64 -5.36
CA PHE A 7 2.93 2.08 -5.12
C PHE A 7 1.57 2.73 -4.90
N VAL A 8 0.62 2.49 -5.80
CA VAL A 8 -0.75 3.02 -5.69
C VAL A 8 -1.39 2.56 -4.39
N MET A 9 -1.30 1.27 -4.03
CA MET A 9 -1.88 0.78 -2.78
C MET A 9 -1.20 1.35 -1.54
N ALA A 10 0.13 1.50 -1.52
CA ALA A 10 0.83 2.12 -0.41
C ALA A 10 0.41 3.59 -0.21
N ARG A 11 0.20 4.35 -1.30
CA ARG A 11 -0.31 5.72 -1.23
C ARG A 11 -1.76 5.78 -0.75
N ARG A 12 -2.62 4.86 -1.22
CA ARG A 12 -4.01 4.73 -0.75
C ARG A 12 -4.09 4.40 0.73
N LEU A 13 -3.26 3.49 1.24
CA LEU A 13 -3.19 3.19 2.68
C LEU A 13 -2.92 4.46 3.52
N ALA A 14 -2.02 5.33 3.07
CA ALA A 14 -1.75 6.58 3.76
C ALA A 14 -2.93 7.57 3.65
N LYS A 15 -3.52 7.74 2.46
CA LYS A 15 -4.56 8.74 2.17
C LYS A 15 -5.95 8.34 2.69
N GLU A 16 -6.31 7.06 2.63
CA GLU A 16 -7.65 6.54 2.92
C GLU A 16 -7.75 5.97 4.35
N GLU A 17 -6.68 5.33 4.84
CA GLU A 17 -6.70 4.57 6.12
C GLU A 17 -5.80 5.18 7.21
N GLY A 18 -5.02 6.23 6.88
CA GLY A 18 -4.05 6.81 7.81
C GLY A 18 -2.86 5.91 8.14
N ILE A 19 -2.63 4.85 7.34
CA ILE A 19 -1.54 3.89 7.55
C ILE A 19 -0.37 4.25 6.64
N LEU A 20 0.61 4.97 7.19
CA LEU A 20 1.84 5.32 6.47
C LEU A 20 2.79 4.12 6.39
N ALA A 21 2.68 3.32 5.32
CA ALA A 21 3.45 2.09 5.12
C ALA A 21 4.33 2.10 3.87
N GLY A 22 5.36 1.25 3.85
CA GLY A 22 6.26 1.07 2.71
C GLY A 22 5.66 0.32 1.52
N ILE A 23 6.41 0.26 0.41
CA ILE A 23 5.99 -0.32 -0.88
C ILE A 23 5.62 -1.80 -0.75
N SER A 24 6.39 -2.59 0.00
CA SER A 24 6.08 -4.01 0.24
C SER A 24 4.77 -4.21 1.02
N SER A 25 4.42 -3.29 1.92
CA SER A 25 3.14 -3.33 2.63
C SER A 25 1.98 -3.04 1.68
N GLY A 26 2.16 -2.08 0.76
CA GLY A 26 1.20 -1.81 -0.31
C GLY A 26 0.97 -3.02 -1.21
N ALA A 27 2.04 -3.72 -1.59
CA ALA A 27 1.96 -5.00 -2.31
C ALA A 27 1.16 -6.06 -1.55
N ASN A 28 1.48 -6.24 -0.27
CA ASN A 28 0.81 -7.19 0.62
C ASN A 28 -0.70 -6.92 0.76
N VAL A 29 -1.08 -5.65 0.94
CA VAL A 29 -2.50 -5.26 1.03
C VAL A 29 -3.21 -5.39 -0.31
N HIS A 30 -2.56 -5.01 -1.41
CA HIS A 30 -3.13 -5.20 -2.75
C HIS A 30 -3.42 -6.68 -3.02
N ALA A 31 -2.45 -7.56 -2.77
CA ALA A 31 -2.63 -8.99 -2.91
C ALA A 31 -3.72 -9.54 -1.97
N ALA A 32 -3.79 -9.07 -0.72
CA ALA A 32 -4.82 -9.47 0.23
C ALA A 32 -6.23 -9.10 -0.26
N ILE A 33 -6.41 -7.89 -0.82
CA ILE A 33 -7.68 -7.46 -1.42
C ILE A 33 -8.04 -8.32 -2.63
N GLU A 34 -7.09 -8.63 -3.52
CA GLU A 34 -7.35 -9.50 -4.67
C GLU A 34 -7.70 -10.94 -4.26
N VAL A 35 -7.12 -11.44 -3.17
CA VAL A 35 -7.50 -12.73 -2.56
C VAL A 35 -8.90 -12.65 -1.94
N ALA A 36 -9.25 -11.54 -1.29
CA ALA A 36 -10.56 -11.33 -0.67
C ALA A 36 -11.71 -11.30 -1.67
N LYS A 37 -11.47 -10.80 -2.90
CA LYS A 37 -12.47 -10.73 -3.97
C LYS A 37 -12.88 -12.10 -4.52
N ARG A 38 -12.11 -13.16 -4.25
CA ARG A 38 -12.40 -14.50 -4.79
C ARG A 38 -13.63 -15.11 -4.12
N PRO A 39 -14.58 -15.71 -4.87
CA PRO A 39 -15.82 -16.24 -4.30
C PRO A 39 -15.62 -17.24 -3.16
N GLU A 40 -14.60 -18.10 -3.25
CA GLU A 40 -14.24 -19.11 -2.25
C GLU A 40 -13.70 -18.52 -0.94
N ASN A 41 -13.40 -17.22 -0.91
CA ASN A 41 -12.92 -16.51 0.27
C ASN A 41 -13.99 -15.62 0.93
N ARG A 42 -15.23 -15.65 0.43
CA ARG A 42 -16.35 -14.91 1.03
C ARG A 42 -16.51 -15.29 2.52
N GLY A 43 -16.50 -14.29 3.38
CA GLY A 43 -16.64 -14.45 4.83
C GLY A 43 -15.38 -14.91 5.57
N LYS A 44 -14.25 -15.13 4.89
CA LYS A 44 -12.97 -15.44 5.56
C LYS A 44 -12.30 -14.16 6.07
N PHE A 45 -11.58 -14.31 7.18
CA PHE A 45 -10.72 -13.26 7.69
C PHE A 45 -9.33 -13.38 7.06
N ILE A 46 -8.88 -12.33 6.36
CA ILE A 46 -7.60 -12.30 5.66
C ILE A 46 -6.65 -11.40 6.42
N VAL A 47 -5.49 -11.94 6.77
CA VAL A 47 -4.43 -11.23 7.48
C VAL A 47 -3.23 -11.06 6.56
N THR A 48 -2.61 -9.88 6.61
CA THR A 48 -1.36 -9.59 5.90
C THR A 48 -0.47 -8.71 6.77
N VAL A 49 0.79 -8.51 6.36
CA VAL A 49 1.82 -7.83 7.17
C VAL A 49 2.12 -6.45 6.59
N ALA A 50 2.11 -5.43 7.44
CA ALA A 50 2.76 -4.15 7.18
C ALA A 50 4.22 -4.24 7.61
N CYS A 51 5.13 -4.31 6.63
CA CYS A 51 6.55 -4.65 6.87
C CYS A 51 7.35 -3.51 7.51
N SER A 52 7.03 -2.27 7.15
CA SER A 52 7.78 -1.08 7.56
C SER A 52 6.93 0.18 7.40
N THR A 53 7.31 1.23 8.16
CA THR A 53 6.70 2.56 8.05
C THR A 53 7.13 3.25 6.75
N GLY A 54 6.23 4.04 6.17
CA GLY A 54 6.46 4.80 4.93
C GLY A 54 7.50 5.90 5.04
N GLU A 55 7.71 6.43 6.26
CA GLU A 55 8.73 7.44 6.60
C GLU A 55 10.13 7.12 6.03
N ARG A 56 10.54 5.85 6.10
CA ARG A 56 11.86 5.40 5.65
C ARG A 56 12.08 5.55 4.14
N TYR A 57 10.99 5.76 3.40
CA TYR A 57 10.97 5.78 1.94
C TYR A 57 10.64 7.18 1.38
N LEU A 58 10.68 8.22 2.23
CA LEU A 58 10.42 9.60 1.82
C LEU A 58 11.38 10.11 0.74
N SER A 59 12.54 9.49 0.53
CA SER A 59 13.50 9.80 -0.55
C SER A 59 13.35 8.94 -1.81
N THR A 60 12.36 8.03 -1.86
CA THR A 60 12.13 7.11 -2.98
C THR A 60 10.90 7.50 -3.81
N ALA A 61 10.68 6.83 -4.95
CA ALA A 61 9.51 7.07 -5.81
C ALA A 61 8.14 6.93 -5.11
N LEU A 62 8.08 6.30 -3.93
CA LEU A 62 6.85 6.20 -3.14
C LEU A 62 6.27 7.59 -2.80
N ALA A 63 7.13 8.56 -2.51
CA ALA A 63 6.74 9.88 -2.02
C ALA A 63 6.75 10.97 -3.10
N ASP A 64 6.98 10.64 -4.38
CA ASP A 64 7.11 11.64 -5.44
C ASP A 64 5.84 12.50 -5.61
N GLU A 65 4.65 11.89 -5.57
CA GLU A 65 3.37 12.62 -5.63
C GLU A 65 3.23 13.61 -4.46
N ALA A 66 3.51 13.14 -3.24
CA ALA A 66 3.42 13.98 -2.04
C ALA A 66 4.46 15.12 -2.05
N ARG A 67 5.69 14.84 -2.51
CA ARG A 67 6.75 15.86 -2.64
C ARG A 67 6.37 16.94 -3.65
N ALA A 68 5.75 16.56 -4.77
CA ALA A 68 5.27 17.53 -5.76
C ALA A 68 4.16 18.43 -5.19
N GLU A 69 3.27 17.87 -4.36
CA GLU A 69 2.17 18.63 -3.73
C GLU A 69 2.66 19.65 -2.68
N VAL A 70 3.72 19.36 -1.93
CA VAL A 70 4.22 20.25 -0.85
C VAL A 70 5.32 21.22 -1.29
N GLY A 71 5.60 21.31 -2.59
CA GLY A 71 6.55 22.27 -3.15
C GLY A 71 8.02 21.93 -2.88
N GLY A 72 8.37 20.64 -3.05
CA GLY A 72 9.68 20.05 -2.74
C GLY A 72 10.91 20.90 -3.07
#